data_AF-A0A3R7S056-F1
#
_entry.id   AF-A0A3R7S056-F1
#
_cell.length_a   1.000
_cell.length_b   1.000
_cell.length_c   1.000
_cell.angle_alpha   90.00
_cell.angle_beta   90.00
_cell.angle_gamma   90.00
#
_symmetry.space_group_name_H-M   'P 1'
#
loop_
_entity.id
_entity.type
_entity.pdbx_description
1 polymer ?
#
loop_
_entity_poly.entity_id
_entity_poly.type
_entity_poly.pdbx_seq_one_letter_code
_entity_poly.pdbx_strand_id
1 'polypeptide(L)'
;MTADFVFHEVRRERDTEEHSAVVGALERWCYLPYPACSRRHLEQVDLFVVASRASTPDGTAAATAGVLEDTSSAMVGAVGVVWVPLAPGLEVEGYIQVVLVQATYRRRHIAGELLRRVLQLVAGGEPSRRIFRWRLHTMVSSPQTTAYLRRVLPENDDPAVQQELLEEMERLVAAVPRVYEKLGFTTRKNIYAYYGKSADAVEMVRRG
;
A
#
# COMPACT_ATOMS: atom_id res chain seq x y z
N MET A 1 8.12 -18.56 -0.37
CA MET A 1 8.88 -18.51 0.89
C MET A 1 9.09 -17.05 1.25
N THR A 2 8.71 -16.63 2.46
CA THR A 2 8.83 -15.27 2.99
C THR A 2 9.85 -15.18 4.14
N ALA A 3 10.67 -16.21 4.33
CA ALA A 3 11.60 -16.33 5.46
C ALA A 3 12.62 -15.19 5.55
N ASP A 4 12.86 -14.47 4.45
CA ASP A 4 13.81 -13.36 4.37
C ASP A 4 13.22 -12.01 4.82
N PHE A 5 11.93 -11.96 5.16
CA PHE A 5 11.22 -10.72 5.49
C PHE A 5 10.55 -10.80 6.86
N VAL A 6 10.74 -9.73 7.64
CA VAL A 6 10.07 -9.51 8.91
C VAL A 6 8.92 -8.54 8.68
N PHE A 7 7.80 -8.81 9.34
CA PHE A 7 6.59 -7.98 9.26
C PHE A 7 6.23 -7.47 10.65
N HIS A 8 6.02 -6.18 10.78
CA HIS A 8 5.64 -5.55 12.05
C HIS A 8 4.58 -4.46 11.83
N GLU A 9 3.84 -4.17 12.90
CA GLU A 9 2.83 -3.11 12.95
C GLU A 9 3.47 -1.84 13.51
N VAL A 10 3.16 -0.70 12.88
CA VAL A 10 3.57 0.64 13.32
C VAL A 10 2.31 1.49 13.47
N ARG A 11 1.96 1.84 14.70
CA ARG A 11 0.72 2.55 15.03
C ARG A 11 1.01 4.02 15.30
N ARG A 12 0.24 4.90 14.67
CA ARG A 12 0.43 6.36 14.80
C ARG A 12 0.42 6.86 16.24
N GLU A 13 -0.44 6.30 17.08
CA GLU A 13 -0.63 6.75 18.47
C GLU A 13 0.42 6.20 19.45
N ARG A 14 1.13 5.13 19.10
CA ARG A 14 2.07 4.44 20.00
C ARG A 14 3.51 4.57 19.54
N ASP A 15 3.73 4.55 18.23
CA ASP A 15 5.04 4.40 17.60
C ASP A 15 5.37 5.67 16.79
N THR A 16 5.21 6.85 17.39
CA THR A 16 5.25 8.16 16.69
C THR A 16 6.50 8.38 15.84
N GLU A 17 7.68 8.05 16.37
CA GLU A 17 8.95 8.23 15.66
C GLU A 17 9.09 7.27 14.48
N GLU A 18 8.77 6.00 14.70
CA GLU A 18 8.80 4.97 13.66
C GLU A 18 7.76 5.23 12.57
N HIS A 19 6.55 5.68 12.95
CA HIS A 19 5.50 6.11 12.02
C HIS A 19 6.00 7.26 11.13
N SER A 20 6.62 8.29 11.72
CA SER A 20 7.21 9.40 10.96
C SER A 20 8.33 8.93 10.02
N ALA A 21 9.13 7.94 10.43
CA ALA A 21 10.16 7.34 9.60
C ALA A 21 9.58 6.58 8.40
N VAL A 22 8.52 5.78 8.61
CA VAL A 22 7.79 5.08 7.53
C VAL A 22 7.18 6.09 6.56
N VAL A 23 6.55 7.15 7.05
CA VAL A 23 6.02 8.25 6.24
C VAL A 23 7.13 8.88 5.39
N GLY A 24 8.26 9.24 6.00
CA GLY A 24 9.38 9.85 5.30
C GLY A 24 10.01 8.93 4.25
N ALA A 25 10.04 7.62 4.48
CA ALA A 25 10.48 6.66 3.48
C ALA A 25 9.49 6.54 2.32
N LEU A 26 8.20 6.36 2.62
CA LEU A 26 7.14 6.22 1.61
C LEU A 26 6.97 7.48 0.75
N GLU A 27 7.22 8.68 1.29
CA GLU A 27 7.18 9.94 0.54
C GLU A 27 8.16 9.96 -0.64
N ARG A 28 9.31 9.27 -0.50
CA ARG A 28 10.37 9.23 -1.52
C ARG A 28 10.22 8.09 -2.52
N TRP A 29 9.27 7.18 -2.32
CA TRP A 29 9.12 6.00 -3.18
C TRP A 29 8.38 6.30 -4.47
N CYS A 30 8.61 5.45 -5.48
CA CYS A 30 7.87 5.51 -6.74
C CYS A 30 6.56 4.72 -6.63
N TYR A 31 5.43 5.39 -6.92
CA TYR A 31 4.08 4.83 -6.83
C TYR A 31 3.54 4.30 -8.16
N LEU A 32 4.31 4.42 -9.26
CA LEU A 32 3.87 4.07 -10.60
C LEU A 32 3.19 2.68 -10.63
N PRO A 33 1.98 2.56 -11.21
CA PRO A 33 1.27 3.57 -12.02
C PRO A 33 0.46 4.61 -11.24
N TYR A 34 0.39 4.54 -9.92
CA TYR A 34 -0.42 5.45 -9.12
C TYR A 34 0.25 6.82 -8.91
N PRO A 35 -0.53 7.90 -8.73
CA PRO A 35 0.00 9.18 -8.26
C PRO A 35 0.74 9.02 -6.93
N ALA A 36 1.78 9.82 -6.72
CA ALA A 36 2.48 9.86 -5.44
C ALA A 36 1.51 10.25 -4.30
N CYS A 37 1.65 9.57 -3.16
CA CYS A 37 0.94 9.94 -1.95
C CYS A 37 1.71 11.03 -1.23
N SER A 38 1.10 12.21 -1.04
CA SER A 38 1.76 13.30 -0.33
C SER A 38 1.95 12.95 1.15
N ARG A 39 3.00 13.52 1.76
CA ARG A 39 3.27 13.37 3.20
C ARG A 39 2.04 13.60 4.07
N ARG A 40 1.29 14.68 3.81
CA ARG A 40 0.05 15.02 4.53
C ARG A 40 -0.97 13.89 4.53
N HIS A 41 -1.10 13.13 3.43
CA HIS A 41 -2.01 11.98 3.40
C HIS A 41 -1.41 10.77 4.13
N LEU A 42 -0.10 10.53 3.99
CA LEU A 42 0.58 9.45 4.71
C LEU A 42 0.52 9.64 6.24
N GLU A 43 0.59 10.87 6.74
CA GLU A 43 0.45 11.21 8.16
C GLU A 43 -0.96 10.92 8.72
N GLN A 44 -1.96 10.80 7.86
CA GLN A 44 -3.33 10.44 8.26
C GLN A 44 -3.49 8.94 8.52
N VAL A 45 -2.54 8.11 8.08
CA VAL A 45 -2.58 6.66 8.29
C VAL A 45 -2.47 6.33 9.77
N ASP A 46 -3.42 5.56 10.28
CA ASP A 46 -3.47 5.16 11.70
C ASP A 46 -2.55 3.96 11.99
N LEU A 47 -2.44 3.05 11.02
CA LEU A 47 -1.64 1.83 11.12
C LEU A 47 -0.89 1.59 9.82
N PHE A 48 0.42 1.36 9.93
CA PHE A 48 1.19 0.70 8.88
C PHE A 48 1.49 -0.74 9.28
N VAL A 49 1.34 -1.67 8.35
CA VAL A 49 2.03 -2.96 8.42
C VAL A 49 3.18 -2.89 7.45
N VAL A 50 4.39 -3.06 7.96
CA VAL A 50 5.64 -2.85 7.24
C VAL A 50 6.33 -4.19 7.03
N ALA A 51 6.89 -4.39 5.83
CA ALA A 51 7.78 -5.48 5.50
C ALA A 51 9.21 -4.94 5.39
N SER A 52 10.11 -5.52 6.15
CA SER A 52 11.55 -5.21 6.13
C SER A 52 12.35 -6.48 5.88
N ARG A 53 13.56 -6.34 5.34
CA ARG A 53 14.49 -7.48 5.23
C ARG A 53 14.91 -7.93 6.62
N ALA A 54 14.97 -9.24 6.84
CA ALA A 54 15.64 -9.78 8.00
C ALA A 54 17.13 -9.41 7.91
N SER A 55 17.67 -8.78 8.94
CA SER A 55 19.11 -8.59 9.06
C SER A 55 19.77 -9.96 9.22
N THR A 56 20.68 -10.31 8.31
CA THR A 56 21.61 -11.40 8.56
C THR A 56 22.47 -10.99 9.76
N PRO A 57 22.57 -11.82 10.82
CA PRO A 57 23.43 -11.52 11.95
C PRO A 57 24.88 -11.74 11.51
N ASP A 58 25.44 -10.83 10.73
CA ASP A 58 26.88 -10.74 10.61
C ASP A 58 27.38 -10.19 11.93
N GLY A 59 28.12 -11.04 12.64
CA GLY A 59 28.54 -10.81 14.00
C GLY A 59 29.33 -9.51 14.16
N THR A 60 29.30 -9.03 15.40
CA THR A 60 30.12 -7.95 15.97
C THR A 60 29.62 -6.52 15.76
N ALA A 61 28.61 -6.12 16.54
CA ALA A 61 28.59 -4.80 17.19
C ALA A 61 27.58 -4.78 18.35
N ALA A 62 27.96 -4.10 19.42
CA ALA A 62 27.33 -4.11 20.72
C ALA A 62 25.87 -3.63 20.70
N ALA A 63 25.04 -4.31 21.50
CA ALA A 63 23.71 -3.88 21.85
C ALA A 63 23.74 -2.52 22.55
N THR A 64 22.98 -1.57 22.01
CA THR A 64 22.13 -0.53 22.64
C THR A 64 22.18 0.75 21.79
N ALA A 65 21.00 1.22 21.35
CA ALA A 65 20.75 2.50 20.64
C ALA A 65 20.76 2.54 19.08
N GLY A 66 20.30 1.50 18.36
CA GLY A 66 20.28 1.50 16.88
C GLY A 66 18.98 1.09 16.17
N VAL A 67 17.85 0.94 16.87
CA VAL A 67 16.65 0.30 16.28
C VAL A 67 15.89 1.19 15.28
N LEU A 68 16.02 2.51 15.35
CA LEU A 68 15.20 3.45 14.57
C LEU A 68 15.72 3.80 13.17
N GLU A 69 17.04 3.81 12.94
CA GLU A 69 17.60 4.09 11.60
C GLU A 69 17.48 2.89 10.64
N ASP A 70 17.40 1.68 11.18
CA ASP A 70 17.47 0.44 10.41
C ASP A 70 16.13 0.10 9.74
N THR A 71 15.01 0.39 10.40
CA THR A 71 13.68 -0.01 9.90
C THR A 71 13.28 0.69 8.60
N SER A 72 13.54 2.00 8.49
CA SER A 72 13.18 2.78 7.29
C SER A 72 14.09 2.46 6.09
N SER A 73 15.35 2.12 6.35
CA SER A 73 16.35 1.77 5.34
C SER A 73 16.17 0.34 4.82
N ALA A 74 15.76 -0.58 5.69
CA ALA A 74 15.49 -1.97 5.33
C ALA A 74 14.06 -2.23 4.83
N MET A 75 13.19 -1.21 4.86
CA MET A 75 11.79 -1.33 4.42
C MET A 75 11.70 -1.64 2.93
N VAL A 76 10.97 -2.71 2.59
CA VAL A 76 10.76 -3.16 1.20
C VAL A 76 9.31 -3.08 0.75
N GLY A 77 8.37 -2.97 1.69
CA GLY A 77 6.96 -2.74 1.39
C GLY A 77 6.16 -2.31 2.61
N ALA A 78 4.99 -1.71 2.38
CA ALA A 78 4.07 -1.31 3.43
C ALA A 78 2.61 -1.36 2.95
N VAL A 79 1.70 -1.57 3.90
CA VAL A 79 0.26 -1.31 3.75
C VAL A 79 -0.15 -0.32 4.83
N GLY A 80 -0.82 0.77 4.43
CA GLY A 80 -1.32 1.80 5.33
C GLY A 80 -2.85 1.77 5.41
N VAL A 81 -3.37 1.82 6.63
CA VAL A 81 -4.81 1.79 6.94
C VAL A 81 -5.22 3.05 7.71
N VAL A 82 -6.33 3.64 7.28
CA VAL A 82 -7.05 4.70 8.01
C VAL A 82 -8.33 4.12 8.60
N TRP A 83 -8.57 4.36 9.88
CA TRP A 83 -9.80 3.98 10.56
C TRP A 83 -10.84 5.09 10.37
N VAL A 84 -11.90 4.79 9.61
CA VAL A 84 -13.00 5.73 9.35
C VAL A 84 -14.15 5.40 10.28
N PRO A 85 -14.49 6.26 11.27
CA PRO A 85 -15.61 6.01 12.17
C PRO A 85 -16.93 5.96 11.42
N LEU A 86 -17.73 4.92 11.68
CA LEU A 86 -19.11 4.85 11.22
C LEU A 86 -19.98 5.42 12.35
N ALA A 87 -20.36 6.69 12.22
CA ALA A 87 -21.06 7.42 13.26
C ALA A 87 -22.41 6.79 13.65
N PRO A 88 -22.86 7.01 14.89
CA PRO A 88 -22.14 6.84 16.15
C PRO A 88 -22.10 5.36 16.56
N GLY A 89 -20.96 4.85 17.00
CA GLY A 89 -20.87 3.47 17.47
C GLY A 89 -19.44 2.98 17.69
N LEU A 90 -19.35 1.69 17.99
CA LEU A 90 -18.09 0.96 18.14
C LEU A 90 -17.59 0.40 16.81
N GLU A 91 -18.19 0.78 15.69
CA GLU A 91 -17.86 0.24 14.38
C GLU A 91 -17.02 1.21 13.56
N VAL A 92 -16.01 0.68 12.89
CA VAL A 92 -15.14 1.43 11.99
C VAL A 92 -15.02 0.73 10.64
N GLU A 93 -14.76 1.52 9.61
CA GLU A 93 -14.31 1.03 8.32
C GLU A 93 -12.78 1.11 8.26
N GLY A 94 -12.13 0.01 7.90
CA GLY A 94 -10.71 -0.01 7.57
C GLY A 94 -10.49 0.41 6.13
N TYR A 95 -10.05 1.66 5.92
CA TYR A 95 -9.71 2.15 4.59
C TYR A 95 -8.24 1.86 4.28
N ILE A 96 -7.99 0.94 3.34
CA ILE A 96 -6.63 0.65 2.86
C ILE A 96 -6.23 1.77 1.89
N GLN A 97 -5.44 2.70 2.40
CA GLN A 97 -5.04 3.91 1.68
C GLN A 97 -3.87 3.67 0.74
N VAL A 98 -2.91 2.84 1.16
CA VAL A 98 -1.69 2.57 0.38
C VAL A 98 -1.29 1.10 0.50
N VAL A 99 -0.89 0.51 -0.61
CA VAL A 99 -0.26 -0.81 -0.70
C VAL A 99 0.91 -0.65 -1.64
N LEU A 100 2.13 -0.73 -1.12
CA LEU A 100 3.32 -0.47 -1.93
C LEU A 100 4.44 -1.44 -1.60
N VAL A 101 5.08 -1.97 -2.64
CA VAL A 101 6.28 -2.80 -2.54
C VAL A 101 7.28 -2.27 -3.57
N GLN A 102 8.52 -2.06 -3.12
CA GLN A 102 9.63 -1.64 -3.97
C GLN A 102 9.78 -2.57 -5.18
N ALA A 103 10.08 -2.01 -6.35
CA ALA A 103 10.09 -2.72 -7.63
C ALA A 103 10.95 -3.99 -7.61
N THR A 104 12.14 -3.92 -7.01
CA THR A 104 13.11 -5.03 -6.88
C THR A 104 12.62 -6.18 -5.99
N TYR A 105 11.59 -5.96 -5.16
CA TYR A 105 11.01 -6.96 -4.27
C TYR A 105 9.59 -7.39 -4.68
N ARG A 106 9.08 -6.87 -5.80
CA ARG A 106 7.80 -7.32 -6.37
C ARG A 106 7.90 -8.80 -6.78
N ARG A 107 6.74 -9.46 -6.94
CA ARG A 107 6.61 -10.90 -7.26
C ARG A 107 7.17 -11.86 -6.19
N ARG A 108 7.53 -11.36 -4.99
CA ARG A 108 7.91 -12.18 -3.82
C ARG A 108 6.77 -12.41 -2.82
N HIS A 109 5.52 -12.27 -3.26
CA HIS A 109 4.30 -12.37 -2.43
C HIS A 109 4.20 -11.40 -1.23
N ILE A 110 5.10 -10.42 -1.10
CA ILE A 110 5.13 -9.46 0.03
C ILE A 110 3.82 -8.69 0.17
N ALA A 111 3.29 -8.13 -0.92
CA ALA A 111 2.01 -7.40 -0.88
C ALA A 111 0.86 -8.29 -0.41
N GLY A 112 0.82 -9.55 -0.83
CA GLY A 112 -0.19 -10.51 -0.41
C GLY A 112 -0.08 -10.86 1.08
N GLU A 113 1.14 -10.98 1.60
CA GLU A 113 1.38 -11.22 3.03
C GLU A 113 0.99 -10.02 3.90
N LEU A 114 1.38 -8.82 3.47
CA LEU A 114 1.00 -7.56 4.13
C LEU A 114 -0.52 -7.42 4.20
N LEU A 115 -1.20 -7.61 3.06
CA LEU A 115 -2.66 -7.55 3.00
C LEU A 115 -3.31 -8.62 3.88
N ARG A 116 -2.82 -9.86 3.86
CA ARG A 116 -3.39 -10.93 4.70
C ARG A 116 -3.32 -10.57 6.19
N ARG A 117 -2.18 -10.03 6.64
CA ARG A 117 -2.00 -9.59 8.03
C ARG A 117 -2.95 -8.47 8.41
N VAL A 118 -3.06 -7.44 7.56
CA VAL A 118 -4.02 -6.34 7.75
C VAL A 118 -5.45 -6.87 7.83
N LEU A 119 -5.82 -7.76 6.93
CA LEU A 119 -7.18 -8.29 6.81
C LEU A 119 -7.58 -9.32 7.88
N GLN A 120 -6.62 -9.74 8.72
CA GLN A 120 -6.85 -10.56 9.92
C GLN A 120 -7.14 -9.71 11.17
N LEU A 121 -6.94 -8.39 11.10
CA LEU A 121 -7.28 -7.50 12.19
C LEU A 121 -8.80 -7.45 12.38
N VAL A 122 -9.23 -7.53 13.64
CA VAL A 122 -10.63 -7.46 14.05
C VAL A 122 -11.00 -6.13 14.71
N ALA A 123 -9.99 -5.40 15.20
CA ALA A 123 -10.15 -4.11 15.87
C ALA A 123 -9.43 -3.00 15.09
N GLY A 124 -10.08 -1.84 14.97
CA GLY A 124 -9.56 -0.70 14.22
C GLY A 124 -9.01 0.39 15.13
N GLY A 125 -7.79 0.18 15.59
CA GLY A 125 -7.12 1.05 16.55
C GLY A 125 -7.44 0.66 17.99
N GLU A 126 -8.41 1.34 18.60
CA GLU A 126 -8.85 1.05 19.96
C GLU A 126 -9.51 -0.35 20.04
N PRO A 127 -9.24 -1.16 21.08
CA PRO A 127 -9.82 -2.51 21.20
C PRO A 127 -11.35 -2.55 21.22
N SER A 128 -11.99 -1.45 21.63
CA SER A 128 -13.44 -1.30 21.63
C SER A 128 -14.02 -1.11 20.23
N ARG A 129 -13.22 -0.64 19.26
CA ARG A 129 -13.65 -0.38 17.90
C ARG A 129 -13.48 -1.62 17.03
N ARG A 130 -14.60 -2.18 16.58
CA ARG A 130 -14.68 -3.34 15.70
C ARG A 130 -14.65 -2.92 14.23
N ILE A 131 -13.88 -3.64 13.43
CA ILE A 131 -13.86 -3.42 11.99
C ILE A 131 -15.14 -4.02 11.40
N PHE A 132 -16.00 -3.17 10.85
CA PHE A 132 -17.25 -3.58 10.22
C PHE A 132 -17.04 -3.99 8.76
N ARG A 133 -16.18 -3.25 8.05
CA ARG A 133 -15.82 -3.54 6.67
C ARG A 133 -14.46 -2.93 6.31
N TRP A 134 -13.87 -3.51 5.28
CA TRP A 134 -12.70 -3.00 4.60
C TRP A 134 -13.10 -2.30 3.31
N ARG A 135 -12.42 -1.20 2.97
CA ARG A 135 -12.60 -0.46 1.73
C ARG A 135 -11.25 -0.07 1.13
N LEU A 136 -11.17 -0.06 -0.20
CA LEU A 136 -10.04 0.49 -0.94
C LEU A 136 -10.48 1.06 -2.28
N HIS A 137 -9.61 1.84 -2.89
CA HIS A 137 -9.70 2.23 -4.29
C HIS A 137 -8.50 1.69 -5.06
N THR A 138 -8.71 1.30 -6.30
CA THR A 138 -7.64 0.89 -7.22
C THR A 138 -8.00 1.26 -8.65
N MET A 139 -7.00 1.45 -9.51
CA MET A 139 -7.22 1.78 -10.92
C MET A 139 -7.92 0.63 -11.64
N VAL A 140 -8.69 0.96 -12.67
CA VAL A 140 -9.31 -0.03 -13.56
C VAL A 140 -8.95 0.28 -15.01
N SER A 141 -8.90 -0.77 -15.84
CA SER A 141 -8.66 -0.63 -17.27
C SER A 141 -9.79 0.16 -17.93
N SER A 142 -9.45 1.30 -18.50
CA SER A 142 -10.35 2.14 -19.30
C SER A 142 -9.52 2.99 -20.28
N PRO A 143 -10.12 3.53 -21.36
CA PRO A 143 -9.44 4.45 -22.26
C PRO A 143 -8.82 5.66 -21.54
N GLN A 144 -9.49 6.16 -20.49
CA GLN A 144 -9.03 7.27 -19.65
C GLN A 144 -7.79 6.87 -18.84
N THR A 145 -7.77 5.66 -18.29
CA THR A 145 -6.59 5.13 -17.59
C THR A 145 -5.42 4.92 -18.55
N THR A 146 -5.64 4.40 -19.77
CA THR A 146 -4.59 4.30 -20.81
C THR A 146 -4.02 5.68 -21.17
N ALA A 147 -4.88 6.69 -21.38
CA ALA A 147 -4.45 8.06 -21.66
C ALA A 147 -3.70 8.71 -20.48
N TYR A 148 -4.05 8.36 -19.25
CA TYR A 148 -3.29 8.73 -18.07
C TYR A 148 -1.91 8.07 -18.06
N LEU A 149 -1.82 6.75 -18.27
CA LEU A 149 -0.55 6.01 -18.28
C LEU A 149 0.43 6.59 -19.30
N ARG A 150 -0.01 6.87 -20.53
CA ARG A 150 0.83 7.49 -21.56
C ARG A 150 1.47 8.83 -21.14
N ARG A 151 0.86 9.57 -20.21
CA ARG A 151 1.38 10.86 -19.72
C ARG A 151 2.30 10.74 -18.52
N VAL A 152 2.18 9.67 -17.73
CA VAL A 152 2.95 9.51 -16.49
C VAL A 152 4.10 8.53 -16.61
N LEU A 153 4.10 7.70 -17.65
CA LEU A 153 5.24 6.85 -17.96
C LEU A 153 6.42 7.72 -18.42
N PRO A 154 7.66 7.34 -18.04
CA PRO A 154 8.84 8.02 -18.53
C PRO A 154 8.88 7.97 -20.07
N GLU A 155 9.37 9.04 -20.68
CA GLU A 155 9.60 9.07 -22.13
C GLU A 155 10.80 8.18 -22.48
N ASN A 156 10.69 7.48 -23.61
CA ASN A 156 11.75 6.67 -24.18
C ASN A 156 11.88 7.00 -25.67
N ASP A 157 13.11 7.21 -26.14
CA ASP A 157 13.40 7.51 -27.54
C ASP A 157 13.04 6.34 -28.48
N ASP A 158 13.00 5.12 -27.95
CA ASP A 158 12.56 3.94 -28.69
C ASP A 158 11.04 3.74 -28.52
N PRO A 159 10.24 3.92 -29.59
CA PRO A 159 8.79 3.74 -29.53
C PRO A 159 8.37 2.30 -29.23
N ALA A 160 9.19 1.29 -29.55
CA ALA A 160 8.89 -0.10 -29.23
C ALA A 160 8.99 -0.33 -27.72
N VAL A 161 10.05 0.17 -27.09
CA VAL A 161 10.25 0.09 -25.64
C VAL A 161 9.16 0.87 -24.90
N GLN A 162 8.77 2.04 -25.40
CA GLN A 162 7.68 2.82 -24.82
C GLN A 162 6.35 2.07 -24.85
N GLN A 163 6.05 1.41 -25.97
CA GLN A 163 4.82 0.64 -26.14
C GLN A 163 4.82 -0.60 -25.24
N GLU A 164 5.94 -1.32 -25.13
CA GLU A 164 6.07 -2.47 -24.23
C GLU A 164 5.85 -2.08 -22.75
N LEU A 165 6.40 -0.94 -22.33
CA LEU A 165 6.22 -0.42 -20.97
C LEU A 165 4.77 -0.04 -20.70
N LEU A 166 4.09 0.58 -21.66
CA LEU A 166 2.66 0.90 -21.56
C LEU A 166 1.83 -0.38 -21.39
N GLU A 167 2.08 -1.39 -22.23
CA GLU A 167 1.38 -2.68 -22.16
C GLU A 167 1.66 -3.43 -20.85
N GLU A 168 2.87 -3.33 -20.30
CA GLU A 168 3.15 -3.87 -18.96
C GLU A 168 2.32 -3.16 -17.88
N MET A 169 2.24 -1.83 -17.92
CA MET A 169 1.45 -1.07 -16.95
C MET A 169 -0.06 -1.32 -17.07
N GLU A 170 -0.58 -1.43 -18.30
CA GLU A 170 -1.98 -1.78 -18.53
C GLU A 170 -2.31 -3.17 -18.00
N ARG A 171 -1.42 -4.15 -18.23
CA ARG A 171 -1.55 -5.50 -17.65
C ARG A 171 -1.51 -5.47 -16.13
N LEU A 172 -0.65 -4.64 -15.53
CA LEU A 172 -0.61 -4.46 -14.08
C LEU A 172 -1.93 -3.89 -13.56
N VAL A 173 -2.42 -2.78 -14.14
CA VAL A 173 -3.70 -2.15 -13.77
C VAL A 173 -4.86 -3.14 -13.88
N ALA A 174 -4.91 -3.93 -14.95
CA ALA A 174 -5.94 -4.95 -15.14
C ALA A 174 -5.86 -6.09 -14.10
N ALA A 175 -4.66 -6.39 -13.59
CA ALA A 175 -4.43 -7.50 -12.66
C ALA A 175 -4.71 -7.13 -11.20
N VAL A 176 -4.51 -5.87 -10.79
CA VAL A 176 -4.61 -5.47 -9.38
C VAL A 176 -6.01 -5.71 -8.77
N PRO A 177 -7.14 -5.35 -9.42
CA PRO A 177 -8.47 -5.68 -8.90
C PRO A 177 -8.65 -7.17 -8.61
N ARG A 178 -8.13 -8.05 -9.49
CA ARG A 178 -8.19 -9.51 -9.32
C ARG A 178 -7.40 -10.00 -8.11
N VAL A 179 -6.34 -9.28 -7.70
CA VAL A 179 -5.62 -9.60 -6.46
C VAL A 179 -6.52 -9.34 -5.25
N TYR A 180 -7.25 -8.23 -5.24
CA TYR A 180 -8.19 -7.92 -4.15
C TYR A 180 -9.42 -8.83 -4.15
N GLU A 181 -9.94 -9.21 -5.32
CA GLU A 181 -11.02 -10.20 -5.44
C GLU A 181 -10.65 -11.53 -4.79
N LYS A 182 -9.42 -12.02 -5.01
CA LYS A 182 -8.90 -13.23 -4.34
C LYS A 182 -8.80 -13.11 -2.82
N LEU A 183 -8.75 -11.90 -2.29
CA LEU A 183 -8.77 -11.60 -0.85
C LEU A 183 -10.20 -11.40 -0.32
N GLY A 184 -11.22 -11.58 -1.15
CA GLY A 184 -12.64 -11.46 -0.78
C GLY A 184 -13.21 -10.06 -0.93
N PHE A 185 -12.52 -9.15 -1.63
CA PHE A 185 -13.11 -7.87 -2.00
C PHE A 185 -14.06 -8.02 -3.19
N THR A 186 -15.13 -7.22 -3.17
CA THR A 186 -16.08 -7.09 -4.27
C THR A 186 -16.14 -5.65 -4.72
N THR A 187 -16.26 -5.43 -6.03
CA THR A 187 -16.47 -4.10 -6.60
C THR A 187 -17.83 -3.54 -6.16
N ARG A 188 -17.82 -2.36 -5.55
CA ARG A 188 -19.03 -1.66 -5.12
C ARG A 188 -19.49 -0.61 -6.13
N LYS A 189 -18.56 0.16 -6.70
CA LYS A 189 -18.86 1.18 -7.71
C LYS A 189 -17.62 1.52 -8.54
N ASN A 190 -17.86 1.95 -9.77
CA ASN A 190 -16.85 2.61 -10.61
C ASN A 190 -16.79 4.10 -10.24
N ILE A 191 -15.60 4.69 -10.26
CA ILE A 191 -15.37 6.10 -9.99
C ILE A 191 -14.56 6.68 -11.15
N TYR A 192 -15.16 7.65 -11.83
CA TYR A 192 -14.54 8.31 -12.98
C TYR A 192 -13.52 9.35 -12.54
N ALA A 193 -12.41 9.45 -13.28
CA ALA A 193 -11.38 10.47 -13.09
C ALA A 193 -10.87 10.59 -11.64
N TYR A 194 -10.73 9.46 -10.95
CA TYR A 194 -10.36 9.40 -9.54
C TYR A 194 -8.88 9.72 -9.31
N TYR A 195 -7.98 9.02 -10.01
CA TYR A 195 -6.54 9.20 -9.83
C TYR A 195 -6.02 10.33 -10.71
N GLY A 196 -5.37 11.31 -10.08
CA GLY A 196 -4.80 12.47 -10.79
C GLY A 196 -5.85 13.27 -11.58
N LYS A 197 -7.12 13.23 -11.16
CA LYS A 197 -8.27 13.79 -11.90
C LYS A 197 -8.39 13.25 -13.33
N SER A 198 -7.95 12.02 -13.57
CA SER A 198 -7.92 11.46 -14.92
C SER A 198 -8.15 9.96 -15.02
N ALA A 199 -7.38 9.13 -14.31
CA ALA A 199 -7.54 7.68 -14.41
C ALA A 199 -8.76 7.21 -13.61
N ASP A 200 -9.48 6.24 -14.16
CA ASP A 200 -10.67 5.69 -13.51
C ASP A 200 -10.26 4.68 -12.43
N ALA A 201 -11.12 4.56 -11.43
CA ALA A 201 -10.93 3.65 -10.32
C ALA A 201 -12.18 2.83 -10.04
N VAL A 202 -12.01 1.77 -9.25
CA VAL A 202 -13.10 1.04 -8.61
C VAL A 202 -12.99 1.20 -7.09
N GLU A 203 -14.13 1.45 -6.44
CA GLU A 203 -14.25 1.24 -5.00
C GLU A 203 -14.52 -0.25 -4.78
N MET A 204 -13.67 -0.89 -3.98
CA MET A 204 -13.83 -2.28 -3.60
C MET A 204 -14.04 -2.39 -2.09
N VAL A 205 -14.91 -3.31 -1.68
CA VAL A 205 -15.26 -3.54 -0.28
C VAL A 205 -15.19 -5.01 0.09
N ARG A 206 -14.85 -5.32 1.34
CA ARG A 206 -14.86 -6.66 1.94
C ARG A 206 -15.47 -6.57 3.33
N ARG A 207 -16.25 -7.57 3.76
CA ARG A 207 -16.77 -7.59 5.14
C ARG A 207 -15.63 -7.75 6.15
N GLY A 208 -15.75 -7.08 7.29
CA GLY A 208 -14.82 -7.16 8.42
C GLY A 208 -14.81 -8.54 9.06
#